data_AF-A0A2N1G6X3-F1
#
_entry.id   AF-A0A2N1G6X3-F1
#
_cell.length_a   1.000
_cell.length_b   1.000
_cell.length_c   1.000
_cell.angle_alpha   90.00
_cell.angle_beta   90.00
_cell.angle_gamma   90.00
#
_symmetry.space_group_name_H-M   'P 1'
#
loop_
_entity.id
_entity.type
_entity.pdbx_description
1 polymer ?
#
loop_
_entity_poly.entity_id
_entity_poly.type
_entity_poly.pdbx_seq_one_letter_code
_entity_poly.pdbx_strand_id
1 'polypeptide(L)'
;MRSKKAISILTEQSEKLKTLELFTTHNWTVETRTYLTEFFGKESYQSEHFRMNLTDIKSEQKKEQIISFLKDCVNIISNKGLYKQPTENWFSKLPDWTINLGLPALCFISFGVGILFTNNNNYELRKENKELTEKLLLISSDALTNNKNLSNSPKK
;
A
#
# COMPACT_ATOMS: atom_id res chain seq x y z
N MET A 1 5.41 -5.46 20.38
CA MET A 1 6.55 -5.89 21.24
C MET A 1 7.88 -5.71 20.49
N ARG A 2 9.03 -5.54 21.18
CA ARG A 2 10.37 -5.55 20.55
C ARG A 2 10.93 -6.98 20.50
N SER A 3 11.63 -7.36 19.43
CA SER A 3 12.17 -8.73 19.24
C SER A 3 13.04 -9.18 20.41
N LYS A 4 13.89 -8.30 20.97
CA LYS A 4 14.72 -8.61 22.15
C LYS A 4 13.90 -9.08 23.37
N LYS A 5 12.74 -8.47 23.61
CA LYS A 5 11.85 -8.83 24.72
C LYS A 5 11.13 -10.16 24.46
N ALA A 6 10.72 -10.41 23.21
CA ALA A 6 10.12 -11.69 22.85
C ALA A 6 11.12 -12.85 22.98
N ILE A 7 12.36 -12.64 22.55
CA ILE A 7 13.46 -13.60 22.73
C ILE A 7 13.67 -13.89 24.22
N SER A 8 13.78 -12.85 25.06
CA SER A 8 13.97 -13.06 26.50
C SER A 8 12.82 -13.85 27.14
N ILE A 9 11.57 -13.59 26.73
CA ILE A 9 10.40 -14.33 27.21
C ILE A 9 10.51 -15.81 26.81
N LEU A 10 10.80 -16.15 25.55
CA LEU A 10 10.92 -17.55 25.12
C LEU A 10 12.10 -18.28 25.79
N THR A 11 13.22 -17.58 26.01
CA THR A 11 14.34 -18.13 26.77
C THR A 11 13.95 -18.41 28.21
N GLU A 12 13.25 -17.49 28.86
CA GLU A 12 12.75 -17.69 30.23
C GLU A 12 11.76 -18.86 30.31
N GLN A 13 10.84 -18.99 29.35
CA GLN A 13 9.92 -20.13 29.30
C GLN A 13 10.66 -21.46 29.11
N SER A 14 11.75 -21.47 28.32
CA SER A 14 12.61 -22.65 28.15
C SER A 14 13.34 -23.04 29.44
N GLU A 15 13.82 -22.06 30.21
CA GLU A 15 14.47 -22.32 31.50
C GLU A 15 13.46 -22.78 32.56
N LYS A 16 12.27 -22.15 32.63
CA LYS A 16 11.16 -22.57 33.50
C LYS A 16 10.79 -24.04 33.29
N LEU A 17 10.80 -24.51 32.04
CA LEU A 17 10.45 -25.89 31.71
C LEU A 17 11.41 -26.92 32.34
N LYS A 18 12.69 -26.57 32.55
CA LYS A 18 13.69 -27.46 33.15
C LYS A 18 13.42 -27.73 34.62
N THR A 19 12.84 -26.76 35.34
CA THR A 19 12.56 -26.84 36.78
C THR A 19 11.08 -27.01 37.07
N LEU A 20 10.26 -27.24 36.04
CA LEU A 20 8.80 -27.21 36.14
C LEU A 20 8.25 -28.41 36.92
N GLU A 21 7.45 -28.11 37.93
CA GLU A 21 6.68 -29.10 38.67
C GLU A 21 5.37 -29.46 37.94
N LEU A 22 4.87 -30.67 38.16
CA LEU A 22 3.69 -31.21 37.45
C LEU A 22 2.43 -30.33 37.59
N PHE A 23 2.22 -29.71 38.75
CA PHE A 23 1.00 -28.94 39.02
C PHE A 23 1.02 -27.53 38.39
N THR A 24 2.19 -26.97 38.07
CA THR A 24 2.32 -25.67 37.39
C THR A 24 2.37 -25.79 35.87
N THR A 25 2.43 -27.03 35.35
CA THR A 25 2.58 -27.35 33.94
C THR A 25 1.46 -26.77 33.06
N HIS A 26 0.22 -26.75 33.56
CA HIS A 26 -0.91 -26.19 32.81
C HIS A 26 -0.77 -24.67 32.59
N ASN A 27 -0.43 -23.93 33.64
CA ASN A 27 -0.28 -22.48 33.56
C ASN A 27 0.86 -22.09 32.63
N TRP A 28 2.01 -22.76 32.76
CA TRP A 28 3.15 -22.58 31.86
C TRP A 28 2.79 -22.83 30.40
N THR A 29 2.01 -23.88 30.14
CA THR A 29 1.56 -24.25 28.80
C THR A 29 0.67 -23.17 28.19
N VAL A 30 -0.31 -22.67 28.95
CA VAL A 30 -1.23 -21.61 28.50
C VAL A 30 -0.46 -20.31 28.25
N GLU A 31 0.45 -19.94 29.14
CA GLU A 31 1.27 -18.74 29.02
C GLU A 31 2.17 -18.81 27.77
N THR A 32 2.93 -19.89 27.62
CA THR A 32 3.83 -20.12 26.48
C THR A 32 3.07 -20.12 25.16
N ARG A 33 1.89 -20.76 25.12
CA ARG A 33 1.04 -20.74 23.93
C ARG A 33 0.58 -19.33 23.57
N THR A 34 0.19 -18.54 24.56
CA THR A 34 -0.24 -17.14 24.35
C THR A 34 0.88 -16.32 23.74
N TYR A 35 2.10 -16.45 24.25
CA TYR A 35 3.28 -15.80 23.67
C TYR A 35 3.56 -16.25 22.25
N LEU A 36 3.51 -17.56 21.95
CA LEU A 36 3.74 -18.05 20.59
C LEU A 36 2.70 -17.52 19.60
N THR A 37 1.43 -17.49 19.99
CA THR A 37 0.36 -16.89 19.19
C THR A 37 0.59 -15.39 18.96
N GLU A 38 1.04 -14.65 19.98
CA GLU A 38 1.37 -13.23 19.83
C GLU A 38 2.59 -13.00 18.92
N PHE A 39 3.61 -13.85 19.01
CA PHE A 39 4.89 -13.63 18.33
C PHE A 39 4.88 -14.08 16.88
N PHE A 40 4.09 -15.11 16.55
CA PHE A 40 4.06 -15.73 15.23
C PHE A 40 2.70 -15.61 14.53
N GLY A 41 1.65 -15.25 15.25
CA GLY A 41 0.27 -15.23 14.74
C GLY A 41 -0.45 -16.55 14.98
N LYS A 42 -1.78 -16.48 15.11
CA LYS A 42 -2.64 -17.60 15.52
C LYS A 42 -2.54 -18.83 14.61
N GLU A 43 -2.46 -18.59 13.30
CA GLU A 43 -2.43 -19.61 12.24
C GLU A 43 -1.02 -20.01 11.83
N SER A 44 0.00 -19.56 12.56
CA SER A 44 1.38 -19.97 12.28
C SER A 44 1.62 -21.42 12.67
N TYR A 45 2.52 -22.07 11.93
CA TYR A 45 3.02 -23.40 12.28
C TYR A 45 3.49 -23.45 13.73
N GLN A 46 4.20 -22.43 14.22
CA GLN A 46 4.71 -22.37 15.58
C GLN A 46 3.58 -22.38 16.63
N SER A 47 2.54 -21.58 16.40
CA SER A 47 1.37 -21.50 17.29
C SER A 47 0.56 -22.80 17.30
N GLU A 48 0.35 -23.43 16.13
CA GLU A 48 -0.44 -24.65 16.02
C GLU A 48 0.34 -25.90 16.48
N HIS A 49 1.59 -26.03 16.08
CA HIS A 49 2.43 -27.19 16.36
C HIS A 49 2.79 -27.31 17.84
N PHE A 50 2.90 -26.19 18.55
CA PHE A 50 3.04 -26.22 20.01
C PHE A 50 1.82 -26.90 20.65
N ARG A 51 0.60 -26.66 20.16
CA ARG A 51 -0.63 -27.29 20.67
C ARG A 51 -0.62 -28.82 20.54
N MET A 52 -0.06 -29.33 19.45
CA MET A 52 -0.07 -30.76 19.12
C MET A 52 0.93 -31.57 19.95
N ASN A 53 2.01 -30.95 20.43
CA ASN A 53 3.11 -31.66 21.12
C ASN A 53 3.02 -31.68 22.65
N LEU A 54 1.99 -31.08 23.26
CA LEU A 54 1.82 -30.96 24.71
C LEU A 54 1.18 -32.18 25.38
N THR A 55 0.97 -33.28 24.65
CA THR A 55 0.21 -34.44 25.13
C THR A 55 0.85 -35.17 26.30
N ASP A 56 2.16 -35.01 26.56
CA ASP A 56 2.78 -35.55 27.79
C ASP A 56 4.11 -34.87 28.17
N ILE A 57 4.04 -33.71 28.84
CA ILE A 57 5.22 -32.93 29.31
C ILE A 57 5.96 -33.65 30.47
N LYS A 58 5.44 -34.79 30.93
CA LYS A 58 6.03 -35.56 32.04
C LYS A 58 7.32 -36.26 31.67
N SER A 59 7.52 -36.57 30.39
CA SER A 59 8.75 -37.19 29.89
C SER A 59 9.84 -36.14 29.69
N GLU A 60 11.03 -36.41 30.23
CA GLU A 60 12.21 -35.54 30.00
C GLU A 60 12.54 -35.38 28.51
N GLN A 61 12.36 -36.45 27.72
CA GLN A 61 12.56 -36.39 26.27
C GLN A 61 11.59 -35.40 25.60
N LYS A 62 10.36 -35.30 26.10
CA LYS A 62 9.37 -34.34 25.61
C LYS A 62 9.71 -32.91 26.03
N LYS A 63 10.22 -32.72 27.26
CA LYS A 63 10.71 -31.40 27.70
C LYS A 63 11.86 -30.93 26.83
N GLU A 64 12.83 -31.79 26.52
CA GLU A 64 13.94 -31.46 25.62
C GLU A 64 13.47 -31.08 24.21
N GLN A 65 12.50 -31.82 23.66
CA GLN A 65 11.90 -31.48 22.36
C GLN A 65 11.24 -30.10 22.38
N ILE A 66 10.51 -29.78 23.45
CA ILE A 66 9.86 -28.48 23.60
C ILE A 66 10.89 -27.36 23.76
N ILE A 67 11.95 -27.59 24.55
CA ILE A 67 13.06 -26.62 24.70
C ILE A 67 13.74 -26.38 23.36
N SER A 68 14.00 -27.43 22.57
CA SER A 68 14.55 -27.30 21.22
C SER A 68 13.64 -26.47 20.32
N PHE A 69 12.34 -26.77 20.34
CA PHE A 69 11.34 -26.02 19.58
C PHE A 69 11.30 -24.53 19.97
N LEU A 70 11.38 -24.21 21.27
CA LEU A 70 11.42 -22.82 21.73
C LEU A 70 12.71 -22.11 21.30
N LYS A 71 13.85 -22.81 21.27
CA LYS A 71 15.10 -22.28 20.69
C LYS A 71 14.96 -22.00 19.19
N ASP A 72 14.31 -22.87 18.45
CA ASP A 72 14.03 -22.63 17.03
C ASP A 72 13.13 -21.40 16.85
N CYS A 73 12.12 -21.23 17.70
CA CYS A 73 11.29 -20.02 17.72
C CYS A 73 12.13 -18.75 17.98
N VAL A 74 13.08 -18.79 18.94
CA VAL A 74 14.02 -17.69 19.19
C VAL A 74 14.86 -17.37 17.95
N ASN A 75 15.37 -18.38 17.26
CA ASN A 75 16.13 -18.20 16.03
C ASN A 75 15.28 -17.57 14.91
N ILE A 76 14.03 -18.00 14.77
CA ILE A 76 13.10 -17.41 13.80
C ILE A 76 12.83 -15.95 14.12
N ILE A 77 12.56 -15.59 15.39
CA ILE A 77 12.35 -14.19 15.78
C ILE A 77 13.61 -13.35 15.51
N SER A 78 14.79 -13.91 15.73
CA SER A 78 16.06 -13.21 15.48
C SER A 78 16.28 -12.94 14.00
N ASN A 79 15.91 -13.88 13.13
CA ASN A 79 16.15 -13.78 11.69
C ASN A 79 15.02 -13.08 10.93
N LYS A 80 13.77 -13.39 11.26
CA LYS A 80 12.57 -12.92 10.54
C LYS A 80 11.82 -11.81 11.26
N GLY A 81 12.10 -11.59 12.54
CA GLY A 81 11.36 -10.65 13.38
C GLY A 81 10.05 -11.22 13.90
N LEU A 82 9.23 -10.34 14.48
CA LEU A 82 7.92 -10.70 15.04
C LEU A 82 6.84 -10.60 13.98
N TYR A 83 5.82 -11.45 14.13
CA TYR A 83 4.59 -11.33 13.38
C TYR A 83 3.99 -9.93 13.55
N LYS A 84 3.57 -9.38 12.42
CA LYS A 84 2.77 -8.16 12.37
C LYS A 84 1.44 -8.55 11.79
N GLN A 85 0.38 -8.30 12.55
CA GLN A 85 -0.97 -8.48 12.04
C GLN A 85 -1.13 -7.62 10.79
N PRO A 86 -1.77 -8.12 9.72
CA PRO A 86 -2.06 -7.32 8.54
C PRO A 86 -2.73 -6.04 8.99
N THR A 87 -2.07 -4.91 8.76
CA THR A 87 -2.70 -3.61 8.97
C THR A 87 -3.75 -3.47 7.88
N GLU A 88 -5.01 -3.36 8.26
CA GLU A 88 -6.06 -2.99 7.30
C GLU A 88 -5.66 -1.65 6.69
N ASN A 89 -5.26 -1.67 5.42
CA ASN A 89 -5.00 -0.45 4.67
C ASN A 89 -6.34 0.26 4.45
N TRP A 90 -6.37 1.58 4.34
CA TRP A 90 -7.62 2.29 4.01
C TRP A 90 -8.31 1.70 2.76
N PHE A 91 -7.52 1.24 1.78
CA PHE A 91 -8.03 0.52 0.61
C PHE A 91 -8.78 -0.78 0.91
N SER A 92 -8.40 -1.54 1.95
CA SER A 92 -9.10 -2.78 2.31
C SER A 92 -10.43 -2.53 3.01
N LYS A 93 -10.74 -1.27 3.36
CA LYS A 93 -12.04 -0.85 3.91
C LYS A 93 -12.99 -0.32 2.83
N LEU A 94 -12.51 -0.15 1.61
CA LEU A 94 -13.36 0.30 0.51
C LEU A 94 -14.22 -0.88 0.02
N PRO A 95 -15.52 -0.67 -0.20
CA PRO A 95 -16.36 -1.66 -0.86
C PRO A 95 -15.80 -2.06 -2.22
N ASP A 96 -15.92 -3.32 -2.61
CA ASP A 96 -15.38 -3.86 -3.87
C ASP A 96 -15.82 -3.06 -5.12
N TRP A 97 -17.03 -2.48 -5.10
CA TRP A 97 -17.53 -1.64 -6.18
C TRP A 97 -16.73 -0.34 -6.38
N THR A 98 -16.07 0.15 -5.33
CA THR A 98 -15.25 1.38 -5.39
C THR A 98 -14.02 1.19 -6.27
N ILE A 99 -13.41 0.00 -6.21
CA ILE A 99 -12.22 -0.35 -6.99
C ILE A 99 -12.63 -0.65 -8.44
N ASN A 100 -13.70 -1.42 -8.63
CA ASN A 100 -14.13 -1.87 -9.96
C ASN A 100 -14.88 -0.80 -10.76
N LEU A 101 -15.60 0.11 -10.09
CA LEU A 101 -16.45 1.10 -10.76
C LEU A 101 -15.97 2.54 -10.50
N GLY A 102 -15.57 2.84 -9.26
CA GLY A 102 -15.15 4.18 -8.85
C GLY A 102 -13.85 4.63 -9.52
N LEU A 103 -12.83 3.76 -9.54
CA LEU A 103 -11.53 4.10 -10.11
C LEU A 103 -11.59 4.31 -11.64
N PRO A 104 -12.23 3.43 -12.44
CA PRO A 104 -12.38 3.68 -13.87
C PRO A 104 -13.24 4.91 -14.17
N ALA A 105 -14.34 5.12 -13.43
CA ALA A 105 -15.20 6.29 -13.63
C ALA A 105 -14.47 7.61 -13.41
N LEU A 106 -13.61 7.71 -12.39
CA LEU A 106 -12.76 8.88 -12.14
C LEU A 106 -11.78 9.16 -13.31
N CYS A 107 -11.22 8.10 -13.89
CA CYS A 107 -10.36 8.22 -15.07
C CYS A 107 -11.13 8.72 -16.30
N PHE A 108 -12.35 8.21 -16.54
CA PHE A 108 -13.17 8.66 -17.66
C PHE A 108 -13.68 10.09 -17.50
N ILE A 109 -14.04 10.51 -16.28
CA ILE A 109 -14.46 11.88 -15.99
C ILE A 109 -13.29 12.85 -16.23
N SER A 110 -12.09 12.54 -15.70
CA SER A 110 -10.92 13.41 -15.87
C SER A 110 -10.48 13.50 -17.33
N PHE A 111 -10.49 12.38 -18.07
CA PHE A 111 -10.18 12.38 -19.51
C PHE A 111 -11.25 13.13 -20.33
N GLY A 112 -12.53 12.94 -20.02
CA GLY A 112 -13.64 13.61 -20.69
C GLY A 112 -13.62 15.13 -20.50
N VAL A 113 -13.42 15.61 -19.26
CA VAL A 113 -13.27 17.04 -18.96
C VAL A 113 -12.04 17.63 -19.67
N GLY A 114 -10.93 16.90 -19.68
CA GLY A 114 -9.70 17.32 -20.37
C GLY A 114 -9.89 17.50 -21.87
N ILE A 115 -10.60 16.59 -22.54
CA ILE A 115 -10.93 16.71 -23.97
C ILE A 115 -11.85 17.92 -24.22
N LEU A 116 -12.86 18.11 -23.38
CA LEU A 116 -13.85 19.18 -23.57
C LEU A 116 -13.21 20.56 -23.45
N PHE A 117 -12.34 20.75 -22.44
CA PHE A 117 -11.57 21.98 -22.26
C PHE A 117 -10.57 22.21 -23.41
N THR A 118 -9.85 21.17 -23.83
CA THR A 118 -8.89 21.25 -24.95
C THR A 118 -9.58 21.60 -26.26
N ASN A 119 -10.76 21.03 -26.53
CA ASN A 119 -11.54 21.33 -27.73
C ASN A 119 -12.12 22.75 -27.73
N ASN A 120 -12.59 23.25 -26.57
CA ASN A 120 -13.08 24.61 -26.48
C ASN A 120 -11.97 25.64 -26.76
N ASN A 121 -10.80 25.46 -26.13
CA ASN A 121 -9.65 26.34 -26.37
C ASN A 121 -9.18 26.30 -27.83
N ASN A 122 -9.16 25.11 -28.45
CA ASN A 122 -8.79 24.98 -29.87
C ASN A 122 -9.81 25.63 -30.81
N TYR A 123 -11.10 25.63 -30.47
CA TYR A 123 -12.13 26.33 -31.26
C TYR A 123 -11.96 27.84 -31.17
N GLU A 124 -11.77 28.37 -29.95
CA GLU A 124 -11.55 29.81 -29.71
C GLU A 124 -10.29 30.29 -30.45
N LEU A 125 -9.16 29.56 -30.32
CA LEU A 125 -7.92 29.88 -31.03
C LEU A 125 -8.07 29.82 -32.56
N ARG A 126 -8.88 28.90 -33.09
CA ARG A 126 -9.16 28.84 -34.54
C ARG A 126 -10.02 30.01 -35.00
N LYS A 127 -10.94 30.49 -34.16
CA LYS A 127 -11.79 31.64 -34.46
C LYS A 127 -10.98 32.93 -34.45
N GLU A 128 -10.15 33.14 -33.43
CA GLU A 128 -9.25 34.29 -33.33
C GLU A 128 -8.27 34.34 -34.50
N ASN A 129 -7.66 33.20 -34.87
CA ASN A 129 -6.78 33.13 -36.04
C ASN A 129 -7.49 33.48 -37.35
N LYS A 130 -8.74 33.07 -37.54
CA LYS A 130 -9.52 33.44 -38.72
C LYS A 130 -9.80 34.94 -38.75
N GLU A 131 -10.24 35.52 -37.64
CA GLU A 131 -10.53 36.95 -37.55
C GLU A 131 -9.28 37.81 -37.77
N LEU A 132 -8.13 37.41 -37.21
CA LEU A 132 -6.84 38.05 -37.45
C LEU A 132 -6.42 37.97 -38.92
N THR A 133 -6.60 36.81 -39.56
CA THR A 133 -6.27 36.62 -40.98
C THR A 133 -7.14 37.50 -41.87
N GLU A 134 -8.45 37.59 -41.59
CA GLU A 134 -9.37 38.48 -42.32
C GLU A 134 -8.99 39.96 -42.14
N LYS A 135 -8.67 40.39 -40.92
CA LYS A 135 -8.18 41.76 -40.65
C LYS A 135 -6.89 42.07 -41.40
N LEU A 136 -5.95 41.13 -41.45
CA LEU A 136 -4.70 41.29 -42.20
C LEU A 136 -4.95 41.39 -43.71
N LEU A 137 -5.88 40.59 -44.26
CA LEU A 137 -6.26 40.66 -45.68
C LEU A 137 -6.90 42.02 -46.03
N LEU A 138 -7.77 42.54 -45.16
CA LEU A 138 -8.38 43.87 -45.35
C LEU A 138 -7.31 44.98 -45.32
N ILE A 139 -6.42 44.98 -44.32
CA ILE A 139 -5.32 45.95 -44.23
C ILE A 139 -4.40 45.87 -45.46
N SER A 140 -4.09 44.66 -45.93
CA SER A 140 -3.28 44.44 -47.14
C SER A 140 -3.98 44.97 -48.40
N SER A 141 -5.30 44.76 -48.50
CA SER A 141 -6.12 45.27 -49.61
C SER A 141 -6.21 46.81 -49.62
N ASP A 142 -6.40 47.41 -48.44
CA ASP A 142 -6.45 48.87 -48.25
C ASP A 142 -5.09 49.53 -48.53
N ALA A 143 -3.99 48.88 -48.15
CA ALA A 143 -2.63 49.33 -48.49
C ALA A 143 -2.37 49.29 -50.00
N LEU A 144 -2.94 48.32 -50.72
CA LEU A 144 -2.84 48.18 -52.18
C LEU A 144 -3.71 49.21 -52.92
N THR A 145 -4.90 49.52 -52.41
CA THR A 145 -5.80 50.54 -52.98
C THR A 145 -5.30 51.96 -52.70
N ASN A 146 -4.79 52.24 -51.51
CA ASN A 146 -4.18 53.54 -51.19
C ASN A 146 -2.93 53.82 -52.04
N ASN A 147 -2.07 52.83 -52.29
CA ASN A 147 -0.92 53.00 -53.18
C ASN A 147 -1.32 53.28 -54.65
N LYS A 148 -2.43 52.69 -55.14
CA LYS A 148 -2.97 53.02 -56.47
C LYS A 148 -3.51 54.45 -56.55
N ASN A 149 -4.10 54.96 -55.48
CA ASN A 149 -4.65 56.33 -55.45
C ASN A 149 -3.55 57.40 -55.33
N LEU A 150 -2.44 57.12 -54.64
CA LEU A 150 -1.25 58.00 -54.61
C LEU A 150 -0.47 58.04 -55.94
N SER A 151 -0.57 57.00 -56.78
CA SER A 151 0.06 56.98 -58.12
C SER A 151 -0.71 57.80 -59.17
N ASN A 152 -1.95 58.23 -58.88
CA ASN A 152 -2.84 58.88 -59.84
C ASN A 152 -3.06 60.39 -59.60
N SER A 153 -2.32 61.02 -58.67
CA SER A 153 -2.35 62.49 -58.56
C SER A 153 -1.52 63.12 -59.69
N PRO A 154 -2.10 63.92 -60.60
CA PRO A 154 -1.33 64.53 -61.68
C PRO A 154 -0.41 65.62 -61.11
N LYS A 155 0.84 65.62 -61.62
CA LYS A 155 1.83 66.66 -61.35
C LYS A 155 1.26 68.03 -61.75
N LYS A 156 1.29 68.98 -60.82
CA LYS A 156 1.28 70.42 -61.15
C LYS A 156 2.71 70.89 -61.33
#